data_AF-A0A7J8P287-F1
#
_entry.id   AF-A0A7J8P287-F1
#
_cell.length_a   1.000
_cell.length_b   1.000
_cell.length_c   1.000
_cell.angle_alpha   90.00
_cell.angle_beta   90.00
_cell.angle_gamma   90.00
#
_symmetry.space_group_name_H-M   'P 1'
#
loop_
_entity.id
_entity.type
_entity.pdbx_description
1 polymer ?
#
loop_
_entity_poly.entity_id
_entity_poly.type
_entity_poly.pdbx_seq_one_letter_code
_entity_poly.pdbx_strand_id
1 'polypeptide(L)' 'MNAAEITDKLGLHSLRQRHWYIQSTCATSGEGLYEGLDWLSNNIANKAVELLLLLIHLCCDIYMKLQA' A
#
# COMPACT_ATOMS: atom_id res chain seq x y z
N MET A 1 18.32 16.82 -4.52
CA MET A 1 17.76 15.66 -5.25
C MET A 1 16.25 15.78 -5.19
N ASN A 2 15.60 15.90 -6.34
CA ASN A 2 14.15 16.02 -6.39
C ASN A 2 13.50 14.62 -6.40
N ALA A 3 12.27 14.49 -5.89
CA ALA A 3 11.59 13.19 -5.82
C ALA A 3 11.46 12.51 -7.19
N ALA A 4 11.33 13.29 -8.26
CA ALA A 4 11.28 12.82 -9.64
C ALA A 4 12.57 12.09 -10.06
N GLU A 5 13.75 12.66 -9.78
CA GLU A 5 15.03 12.05 -10.15
C GLU A 5 15.27 10.73 -9.41
N ILE A 6 14.81 10.65 -8.15
CA ILE A 6 14.90 9.43 -7.34
C ILE A 6 13.97 8.35 -7.89
N THR A 7 12.78 8.73 -8.33
CA THR A 7 11.80 7.84 -8.97
C THR A 7 12.39 7.17 -10.21
N ASP A 8 13.03 7.97 -11.07
CA ASP A 8 13.63 7.50 -12.31
C ASP A 8 14.85 6.61 -12.04
N LYS A 9 15.74 6.99 -11.11
CA LYS A 9 16.92 6.19 -10.78
C LYS A 9 16.59 4.85 -10.13
N LEU A 10 15.51 4.78 -9.35
CA LEU A 10 15.05 3.54 -8.71
C LEU A 10 14.15 2.69 -9.61
N GLY A 11 13.77 3.18 -10.79
CA GLY A 11 12.90 2.45 -11.72
C GLY A 11 11.50 2.19 -11.15
N LEU A 12 11.02 3.04 -10.24
CA LEU A 12 9.71 2.88 -9.60
C LEU A 12 8.56 2.92 -10.63
N HIS A 13 8.78 3.54 -11.79
CA HIS A 13 7.83 3.56 -12.90
C HIS A 13 7.48 2.16 -13.43
N SER A 14 8.38 1.17 -13.28
CA SER A 14 8.15 -0.21 -13.71
C SER A 14 7.28 -1.02 -12.73
N LEU A 15 7.08 -0.54 -11.51
CA LEU A 15 6.32 -1.23 -10.47
C LEU A 15 4.84 -0.82 -10.51
N ARG A 16 4.10 -1.27 -11.53
CA ARG A 16 2.66 -0.98 -11.69
C ARG A 16 1.74 -1.78 -10.74
N GLN A 17 2.25 -2.88 -10.18
CA GLN A 17 1.49 -3.81 -9.33
C GLN A 17 1.64 -3.53 -7.83
N ARG A 18 2.45 -2.54 -7.44
CA ARG A 18 2.68 -2.20 -6.03
C ARG A 18 2.61 -0.69 -5.84
N HIS A 19 1.77 -0.25 -4.90
CA HIS A 19 1.77 1.13 -4.44
C HIS A 19 3.14 1.49 -3.86
N TRP A 20 3.71 2.59 -4.33
CA TRP A 20 4.96 3.18 -3.88
C TRP A 20 4.73 4.65 -3.53
N TYR A 21 5.56 5.18 -2.64
CA TYR A 21 5.51 6.55 -2.18
C TYR A 21 6.91 7.01 -1.82
N ILE A 22 7.21 8.27 -2.14
CA ILE A 22 8.51 8.88 -1.86
C ILE A 22 8.27 10.03 -0.92
N GLN A 23 8.81 9.92 0.28
CA GLN A 23 8.78 10.98 1.28
C GLN A 23 10.19 11.51 1.49
N SER A 24 10.35 12.83 1.38
CA SER A 24 11.58 13.49 1.81
C SER A 24 11.67 13.39 3.33
N THR A 25 12.72 12.76 3.84
CA THR A 25 12.94 12.63 5.28
C THR A 25 14.35 13.04 5.66
N CYS A 26 14.47 13.66 6.84
CA CYS A 26 15.73 14.03 7.44
C CYS A 26 15.94 13.24 8.74
N ALA A 27 16.89 12.32 8.77
CA ALA A 27 17.13 11.46 9.94
C ALA A 27 17.59 12.24 11.18
N THR A 28 18.27 13.37 11.01
CA THR A 28 18.77 14.19 12.12
C THR A 28 17.68 15.06 12.74
N SER A 29 16.72 15.53 11.94
CA SER A 29 15.61 16.36 12.40
C SER A 29 14.34 15.56 12.71
N GLY A 30 14.24 14.33 12.20
CA GLY A 30 13.04 13.48 12.29
C GLY A 30 11.91 13.88 11.34
N GLU A 31 12.13 14.89 10.49
CA GLU A 31 11.13 15.38 9.55
C GLU A 31 10.80 14.32 8.48
N GLY A 32 9.53 14.20 8.11
CA GLY A 32 9.07 13.29 7.06
C GLY A 32 8.99 11.82 7.47
N LEU A 33 9.46 11.46 8.67
CA LEU A 33 9.42 10.07 9.13
C LEU A 33 8.00 9.62 9.48
N TYR A 34 7.25 10.46 10.20
CA TYR A 34 5.88 10.15 10.61
C TYR A 34 4.94 10.03 9.41
N GLU A 35 5.04 10.93 8.45
CA GLU A 35 4.24 10.93 7.23
C GLU A 35 4.53 9.69 6.37
N GLY A 36 5.80 9.29 6.28
CA GLY A 36 6.20 8.06 5.58
C GLY A 36 5.66 6.80 6.27
N LEU A 37 5.68 6.78 7.61
CA LEU A 37 5.16 5.67 8.41
C LEU A 37 3.63 5.59 8.37
N ASP A 38 2.93 6.72 8.41
CA ASP A 38 1.47 6.78 8.29
C ASP A 38 1.01 6.25 6.92
N TRP A 39 1.69 6.69 5.85
CA TRP A 39 1.42 6.17 4.51
C TRP A 39 1.65 4.65 4.43
N LEU A 40 2.73 4.14 5.02
CA LEU A 40 3.03 2.71 5.04
C LEU A 40 1.96 1.91 5.80
N SER A 41 1.52 2.41 6.96
CA SER A 41 0.45 1.81 7.75
C SER A 41 -0.85 1.72 6.95
N ASN A 42 -1.24 2.82 6.30
CA ASN A 42 -2.44 2.88 5.47
C ASN A 42 -2.38 1.96 4.24
N ASN A 43 -1.21 1.85 3.60
CA ASN A 43 -1.01 0.99 2.43
C ASN A 43 -1.05 -0.51 2.79
N ILE A 44 -0.57 -0.89 3.99
CA ILE A 44 -0.65 -2.26 4.50
C ILE A 44 -2.07 -2.59 4.95
N ALA A 45 -2.72 -1.68 5.70
CA ALA A 45 -4.08 -1.87 6.19
C ALA A 45 -5.08 -2.07 5.05
N ASN A 46 -4.98 -1.28 3.96
CA ASN A 46 -5.87 -1.44 2.81
C ASN A 46 -5.78 -2.82 2.16
N LYS A 47 -4.57 -3.40 2.04
CA LYS A 47 -4.41 -4.77 1.52
C LYS A 47 -5.02 -5.83 2.43
N ALA A 48 -4.90 -5.65 3.75
CA ALA A 48 -5.51 -6.57 4.71
C ALA A 48 -7.05 -6.51 4.66
N VAL A 49 -7.62 -5.31 4.50
CA VAL A 49 -9.07 -5.11 4.37
C VAL A 49 -9.60 -5.66 3.04
N GLU A 50 -8.86 -5.50 1.95
CA GLU A 50 -9.23 -6.07 0.63
C GLU A 50 -9.27 -7.60 0.68
N LEU A 51 -8.30 -8.24 1.35
CA LEU A 51 -8.29 -9.67 1.62
C LEU A 51 -9.48 -10.11 2.49
N LEU A 52 -9.82 -9.33 3.52
CA LEU A 52 -10.95 -9.64 4.41
C LEU A 52 -12.29 -9.53 3.67
N LEU A 53 -12.47 -8.50 2.83
CA LEU A 53 -13.64 -8.34 1.97
C LEU A 53 -13.77 -9.47 0.96
N LEU A 54 -12.66 -9.90 0.34
CA LEU A 54 -12.62 -11.07 -0.52
C LEU A 54 -13.04 -12.34 0.22
N LEU A 55 -12.57 -12.55 1.46
CA LEU A 55 -12.99 -13.69 2.29
C LEU A 55 -14.48 -13.64 2.65
N ILE A 56 -15.02 -12.46 2.96
CA ILE A 56 -16.46 -12.29 3.23
C ILE A 56 -17.28 -12.57 1.98
N HIS A 57 -16.86 -12.06 0.81
CA HIS A 57 -17.52 -12.33 -0.47
C HIS A 57 -17.48 -13.81 -0.83
N LEU A 58 -16.32 -14.46 -0.70
CA LEU A 58 -16.15 -15.88 -0.97
C LEU A 58 -17.00 -16.74 -0.03
N CYS A 59 -17.08 -16.36 1.25
CA CYS A 59 -17.90 -17.05 2.24
C CYS A 59 -19.40 -16.92 1.91
N CYS A 60 -19.84 -15.74 1.45
CA CYS A 60 -21.23 -15.52 1.01
C CYS A 60 -21.57 -16.32 -0.26
N ASP A 61 -20.68 -16.34 -1.25
CA ASP A 61 -20.84 -17.13 -2.47
C ASP A 61 -20.86 -18.65 -2.20
N ILE A 62 -20.02 -19.14 -1.28
CA ILE A 62 -20.02 -20.53 -0.83
C ILE A 62 -21.31 -20.86 -0.07
N TYR A 63 -21.74 -19.99 0.84
CA TYR A 63 -22.96 -20.16 1.62
C TYR A 63 -24.21 -20.23 0.73
N MET A 64 -24.32 -19.32 -0.25
CA MET A 64 -25.43 -19.30 -1.20
C MET A 64 -25.43 -20.53 -2.13
N LYS A 65 -24.25 -21.06 -2.52
CA LYS A 65 -24.16 -22.31 -3.29
C LYS A 65 -24.45 -23.57 -2.47
N LEU A 66 -24.33 -23.53 -1.14
CA LEU A 66 -24.64 -24.65 -0.26
C LEU A 66 -26.14 -24.75 0.07
N GLN A 67 -26.92 -23.71 -0.21
CA GLN A 67 -28.36 -23.63 0.04
C GLN A 67 -29.22 -23.88 -1.23
N ALA A 68 -28.61 -24.26 -2.34
CA ALA A 68 -29.25 -24.65 -3.59
C ALA A 68 -28.98 -26.13 -3.90
#